data_AF-A0A0V8DMH2-F1
#
_entry.id   AF-A0A0V8DMH2-F1
#
_cell.length_a   1.000
_cell.length_b   1.000
_cell.length_c   1.000
_cell.angle_alpha   90.00
_cell.angle_beta   90.00
_cell.angle_gamma   90.00
#
_symmetry.space_group_name_H-M   'P 1'
#
loop_
_entity.id
_entity.type
_entity.pdbx_description
1 polymer ?
#
loop_
_entity_poly.entity_id
_entity_poly.type
_entity_poly.pdbx_seq_one_letter_code
_entity_poly.pdbx_strand_id
1 'polypeptide(L)'
;MACTTFLVGKKASLDGTTLIARNEDGGDKTNPQRFVVINPENQPKHYRSIATACEFDLPENPLSYTSTPDADSTYGIWAAAGINSENVAMTATETSTTNSRILGLDPYVETGLGEEDFTTITLPYIQSAREGVERMGQLLEKYGTYESNGMAFSDKDEI
;
A
#
# COMPACT_ATOMS: atom_id res chain seq x y z
N MET A 1 11.02 2.19 -10.79
CA MET A 1 11.51 1.00 -10.08
C MET A 1 10.97 -0.24 -10.77
N ALA A 2 11.62 -1.39 -10.67
CA ALA A 2 11.18 -2.61 -11.34
C ALA A 2 10.78 -3.66 -10.31
N CYS A 3 9.63 -3.46 -9.67
CA CYS A 3 9.06 -4.48 -8.80
C CYS A 3 8.64 -5.70 -9.64
N THR A 4 8.36 -6.82 -8.98
CA THR A 4 7.69 -7.95 -9.62
C THR A 4 6.72 -8.58 -8.64
N THR A 5 5.46 -8.65 -9.05
CA THR A 5 4.36 -9.15 -8.23
C THR A 5 3.89 -10.54 -8.68
N PHE A 6 3.55 -11.39 -7.72
CA PHE A 6 3.06 -12.75 -7.91
C PHE A 6 1.78 -12.97 -7.09
N LEU A 7 0.74 -13.53 -7.73
CA LEU A 7 -0.59 -13.74 -7.16
C LEU A 7 -1.05 -15.19 -7.37
N VAL A 8 -1.59 -15.85 -6.34
CA VAL A 8 -2.10 -17.23 -6.42
C VAL A 8 -3.43 -17.34 -5.69
N GLY A 9 -4.52 -17.47 -6.44
CA GLY A 9 -5.84 -17.71 -5.84
C GLY A 9 -5.92 -19.05 -5.12
N LYS A 10 -6.81 -19.17 -4.13
CA LYS A 10 -6.94 -20.35 -3.25
C LYS A 10 -7.14 -21.70 -3.95
N LYS A 11 -7.63 -21.72 -5.19
CA LYS A 11 -7.79 -22.96 -5.98
C LYS A 11 -6.56 -23.32 -6.82
N ALA A 12 -5.60 -22.40 -6.92
CA ALA A 12 -4.35 -22.57 -7.65
C ALA A 12 -3.18 -22.92 -6.73
N SER A 13 -3.28 -22.64 -5.42
CA SER A 13 -2.30 -23.03 -4.43
C SER A 13 -2.42 -24.51 -4.04
N LEU A 14 -1.32 -25.09 -3.55
CA LEU A 14 -1.26 -26.50 -3.15
C LEU A 14 -2.09 -26.79 -1.90
N ASP A 15 -2.19 -25.82 -0.99
CA ASP A 15 -2.75 -25.97 0.35
C ASP A 15 -4.06 -25.20 0.55
N GLY A 16 -4.62 -24.61 -0.50
CA GLY A 16 -5.88 -23.87 -0.43
C GLY A 16 -5.73 -22.45 0.10
N THR A 17 -4.51 -21.92 0.27
CA THR A 17 -4.24 -20.55 0.73
C THR A 17 -4.26 -19.55 -0.43
N THR A 18 -4.56 -18.30 -0.15
CA THR A 18 -4.33 -17.17 -1.05
C THR A 18 -2.91 -16.63 -0.84
N LEU A 19 -2.19 -16.31 -1.92
CA LEU A 19 -0.84 -15.76 -1.84
C LEU A 19 -0.72 -14.50 -2.68
N ILE A 20 -0.23 -13.43 -2.06
CA ILE A 20 0.28 -12.23 -2.73
C ILE A 20 1.74 -12.04 -2.31
N ALA A 21 2.62 -11.79 -3.27
CA ALA A 21 4.03 -11.57 -3.03
C ALA A 21 4.58 -10.52 -3.99
N ARG A 22 5.58 -9.77 -3.55
CA ARG A 22 6.24 -8.73 -4.35
C ARG A 22 7.71 -8.66 -3.98
N ASN A 23 8.57 -8.55 -4.99
CA ASN A 23 9.91 -8.03 -4.79
C ASN A 23 9.82 -6.50 -4.75
N GLU A 24 10.17 -5.92 -3.61
CA GLU A 24 10.32 -4.47 -3.46
C GLU A 24 11.73 -4.07 -3.86
N ASP A 25 11.89 -3.75 -5.14
CA ASP A 25 13.15 -3.28 -5.68
C ASP A 25 13.28 -1.79 -5.43
N GLY A 26 14.48 -1.33 -5.07
CA GLY A 26 14.79 0.07 -4.80
C GLY A 26 15.57 0.76 -5.94
N GLY A 27 16.09 1.96 -5.67
CA GLY A 27 17.12 2.57 -6.53
C GLY A 27 18.47 1.83 -6.48
N ASP A 28 19.48 2.34 -7.19
CA ASP A 28 20.79 1.67 -7.36
C ASP A 28 21.61 1.46 -6.06
N LYS A 29 21.18 2.06 -4.95
CA LYS A 29 21.86 1.95 -3.65
C LYS A 29 21.12 0.99 -2.74
N THR A 30 21.88 0.30 -1.89
CA THR A 30 21.31 -0.55 -0.83
C THR A 30 20.41 0.26 0.10
N ASN A 31 19.16 -0.18 0.26
CA ASN A 31 18.20 0.40 1.18
C ASN A 31 17.82 -0.64 2.25
N PRO A 32 18.35 -0.56 3.49
CA PRO A 32 18.03 -1.51 4.54
C PRO A 32 16.55 -1.46 4.93
N GLN A 33 15.92 -2.62 5.06
CA GLN A 33 14.52 -2.76 5.46
C GLN A 33 14.39 -3.24 6.91
N ARG A 34 13.25 -2.93 7.53
CA ARG A 34 12.86 -3.47 8.85
C ARG A 34 11.67 -4.41 8.70
N PHE A 35 11.39 -5.16 9.76
CA PHE A 35 10.12 -5.86 9.92
C PHE A 35 9.54 -5.48 11.27
N VAL A 36 8.38 -4.82 11.26
CA VAL A 36 7.79 -4.22 12.46
C VAL A 36 6.31 -4.58 12.57
N VAL A 37 5.82 -4.63 13.80
CA VAL A 37 4.38 -4.67 14.09
C VAL A 37 3.96 -3.28 14.51
N ILE A 38 2.96 -2.73 13.84
CA ILE A 38 2.34 -1.45 14.20
C ILE A 38 1.07 -1.78 14.98
N ASN A 39 1.10 -1.48 16.28
CA ASN A 39 -0.09 -1.56 17.12
C ASN A 39 -0.95 -0.29 16.96
N PRO A 40 -2.26 -0.33 17.31
CA PRO A 40 -3.16 0.80 17.15
C PRO A 40 -2.67 2.10 17.81
N GLU A 41 -2.00 2.01 18.96
CA GLU A 41 -1.45 3.17 19.68
C GLU A 41 -0.28 3.87 18.94
N ASN A 42 0.37 3.16 18.01
CA ASN A 42 1.50 3.67 17.24
C ASN A 42 1.09 4.14 15.83
N GLN A 43 -0.17 3.93 15.43
CA GLN A 43 -0.68 4.41 14.15
C GLN A 43 -0.90 5.94 14.19
N PRO A 44 -0.49 6.69 13.16
CA PRO A 44 -0.76 8.12 13.08
C PRO A 44 -2.27 8.42 13.12
N LYS A 45 -2.66 9.46 13.87
CA LYS A 45 -4.04 10.01 13.82
C LYS A 45 -4.17 11.10 12.77
N HIS A 46 -3.16 11.94 12.66
CA HIS A 46 -3.00 12.88 11.57
C HIS A 46 -1.85 12.38 10.71
N TYR A 47 -2.15 12.02 9.47
CA TYR A 47 -1.18 11.52 8.51
C TYR A 47 -0.67 12.66 7.63
N ARG A 48 0.63 12.64 7.32
CA ARG A 48 1.26 13.56 6.39
C ARG A 48 2.36 12.84 5.60
N SER A 49 2.21 12.79 4.29
CA SER A 49 3.22 12.26 3.36
C SER A 49 4.47 13.15 3.38
N ILE A 50 5.66 12.55 3.38
CA ILE A 50 6.92 13.30 3.28
C ILE A 50 7.14 13.74 1.82
N ALA A 51 6.84 12.88 0.85
CA ALA A 51 7.07 13.17 -0.57
C ALA A 51 6.24 14.37 -1.09
N THR A 52 4.97 14.46 -0.71
CA THR A 52 4.03 15.43 -1.33
C THR A 52 3.42 16.42 -0.36
N ALA A 53 3.66 16.27 0.95
CA ALA A 53 2.99 17.01 2.01
C ALA A 53 1.46 16.85 2.04
N CYS A 54 0.88 15.87 1.32
CA CYS A 54 -0.52 15.50 1.44
C CYS A 54 -0.83 15.11 2.89
N GLU A 55 -1.84 15.72 3.50
CA GLU A 55 -2.15 15.50 4.92
C GLU A 55 -3.66 15.45 5.20
N PHE A 56 -4.05 14.58 6.14
CA PHE A 56 -5.44 14.40 6.57
C PHE A 56 -5.52 13.56 7.86
N ASP A 57 -6.65 13.65 8.53
CA ASP A 57 -6.94 12.80 9.69
C ASP A 57 -7.37 11.40 9.24
N LEU A 58 -6.82 10.40 9.92
CA LEU A 58 -7.14 8.99 9.76
C LEU A 58 -8.25 8.56 10.73
N PRO A 59 -9.02 7.48 10.41
CA PRO A 59 -10.00 6.93 11.34
C PRO A 59 -9.39 6.55 12.69
N GLU A 60 -10.16 6.69 13.77
CA GLU A 60 -9.67 6.55 15.15
C GLU A 60 -9.43 5.10 15.61
N ASN A 61 -9.89 4.11 14.83
CA ASN A 61 -9.91 2.69 15.18
C ASN A 61 -9.05 1.83 14.24
N PRO A 62 -7.74 2.09 14.12
CA PRO A 62 -6.86 1.26 13.31
C PRO A 62 -6.67 -0.13 13.92
N LEU A 63 -6.63 -1.14 13.06
CA LEU A 63 -6.20 -2.50 13.39
C LEU A 63 -4.68 -2.56 13.56
N SER A 64 -4.18 -3.54 14.32
CA SER A 64 -2.74 -3.85 14.29
C SER A 64 -2.36 -4.51 12.97
N TYR A 65 -1.14 -4.29 12.51
CA TYR A 65 -0.63 -4.87 11.27
C TYR A 65 0.89 -5.04 11.27
N THR A 66 1.38 -6.01 10.51
CA THR A 66 2.82 -6.10 10.18
C THR A 66 3.16 -5.13 9.06
N SER A 67 4.41 -4.67 9.01
CA SER A 67 4.92 -3.80 7.95
C SER A 67 6.40 -4.06 7.70
N THR A 68 6.86 -3.80 6.46
CA THR A 68 8.28 -3.87 6.08
C THR A 68 8.81 -2.50 5.64
N PRO A 69 8.93 -1.52 6.55
CA PRO A 69 9.34 -0.18 6.18
C PRO A 69 10.84 -0.03 6.00
N ASP A 70 11.24 1.00 5.26
CA ASP A 70 12.61 1.49 5.21
C ASP A 70 13.19 1.67 6.61
N ALA A 71 14.48 1.33 6.77
CA ALA A 71 15.20 1.60 8.01
C ALA A 71 15.46 3.11 8.20
N ASP A 72 15.62 3.86 7.11
CA ASP A 72 15.73 5.31 7.09
C ASP A 72 14.37 5.95 6.78
N SER A 73 13.76 6.60 7.77
CA SER A 73 12.47 7.25 7.62
C SER A 73 12.54 8.67 7.03
N THR A 74 13.71 9.11 6.54
CA THR A 74 13.88 10.47 5.99
C THR A 74 13.01 10.73 4.76
N TYR A 75 12.66 9.68 4.02
CA TYR A 75 11.86 9.77 2.79
C TYR A 75 10.41 9.33 2.97
N GLY A 76 9.99 9.00 4.18
CA GLY A 76 8.63 8.57 4.47
C GLY A 76 8.54 7.31 5.28
N ILE A 77 7.32 6.78 5.40
CA ILE A 77 7.07 5.51 6.10
C ILE A 77 7.42 4.32 5.22
N TRP A 78 7.00 4.34 3.94
CA TRP A 78 7.26 3.26 2.98
C TRP A 78 6.87 1.88 3.53
N ALA A 79 5.65 1.76 4.06
CA ALA A 79 5.22 0.55 4.78
C ALA A 79 5.15 -0.74 3.94
N ALA A 80 5.25 -0.62 2.61
CA ALA A 80 5.44 -1.67 1.63
C ALA A 80 4.37 -2.76 1.61
N ALA A 81 4.43 -3.72 2.53
CA ALA A 81 3.50 -4.83 2.62
C ALA A 81 3.22 -5.22 4.07
N GLY A 82 2.06 -5.84 4.30
CA GLY A 82 1.63 -6.20 5.64
C GLY A 82 0.42 -7.13 5.67
N ILE A 83 0.14 -7.65 6.87
CA ILE A 83 -1.08 -8.39 7.21
C ILE A 83 -1.66 -7.76 8.48
N ASN A 84 -2.94 -7.40 8.47
CA ASN A 84 -3.63 -6.84 9.62
C ASN A 84 -4.23 -7.91 10.55
N SER A 85 -4.78 -7.49 11.69
CA SER A 85 -5.38 -8.40 12.68
C SER A 85 -6.64 -9.13 12.22
N GLU A 86 -7.23 -8.74 11.09
CA GLU A 86 -8.37 -9.43 10.45
C GLU A 86 -7.91 -10.44 9.37
N ASN A 87 -6.59 -10.68 9.26
CA ASN A 87 -5.98 -11.52 8.23
C ASN A 87 -6.20 -11.02 6.80
N VAL A 88 -6.29 -9.70 6.62
CA VAL A 88 -6.20 -9.08 5.30
C VAL A 88 -4.73 -8.74 5.04
N ALA A 89 -4.22 -9.16 3.90
CA ALA A 89 -2.90 -8.85 3.39
C ALA A 89 -2.97 -7.74 2.33
N MET A 90 -1.95 -6.89 2.31
CA MET A 90 -1.77 -5.86 1.28
C MET A 90 -0.29 -5.79 0.89
N THR A 91 -0.02 -5.56 -0.40
CA THR A 91 1.28 -5.08 -0.87
C THR A 91 1.08 -3.92 -1.84
N ALA A 92 1.79 -2.83 -1.59
CA ALA A 92 1.78 -1.62 -2.39
C ALA A 92 3.22 -1.07 -2.45
N THR A 93 3.86 -0.95 -3.63
CA THR A 93 3.27 -1.01 -4.98
C THR A 93 4.10 -1.75 -6.03
N GLU A 94 3.42 -2.07 -7.13
CA GLU A 94 4.04 -2.41 -8.41
C GLU A 94 3.97 -1.18 -9.33
N THR A 95 5.05 -0.40 -9.45
CA THR A 95 5.07 0.74 -10.38
C THR A 95 4.74 0.26 -11.79
N SER A 96 3.70 0.82 -12.38
CA SER A 96 3.18 0.42 -13.68
C SER A 96 3.37 1.51 -14.74
N THR A 97 2.71 1.34 -15.88
CA THR A 97 2.79 2.25 -17.01
C THR A 97 1.48 2.99 -17.25
N THR A 98 1.59 4.18 -17.83
CA THR A 98 0.45 4.98 -18.28
C THR A 98 0.65 5.40 -19.75
N ASN A 99 -0.27 6.19 -20.31
CA ASN A 99 -0.12 6.77 -21.65
C ASN A 99 -0.61 8.22 -21.69
N SER A 100 -0.09 9.00 -22.65
CA SER A 100 -0.38 10.43 -22.76
C SER A 100 -1.85 10.77 -23.02
N ARG A 101 -2.66 9.84 -23.55
CA ARG A 101 -4.08 10.12 -23.81
C ARG A 101 -4.88 10.19 -22.51
N ILE A 102 -4.66 9.25 -21.58
CA ILE A 102 -5.37 9.29 -20.30
C ILE A 102 -4.85 10.43 -19.42
N LEU A 103 -3.53 10.67 -19.41
CA LEU A 103 -2.94 11.81 -18.69
C LEU A 103 -3.41 13.18 -19.22
N GLY A 104 -3.85 13.25 -20.48
CA GLY A 104 -4.46 14.47 -21.04
C GLY A 104 -5.87 14.74 -20.54
N LEU A 105 -6.55 13.74 -19.95
CA LEU A 105 -7.90 13.85 -19.38
C LEU A 105 -7.88 13.87 -17.85
N ASP A 106 -7.03 13.03 -17.26
CA ASP A 106 -6.85 12.86 -15.81
C ASP A 106 -5.34 12.87 -15.51
N PRO A 107 -4.72 14.06 -15.41
CA PRO A 107 -3.29 14.18 -15.13
C PRO A 107 -2.98 13.79 -13.68
N TYR A 108 -1.71 13.45 -13.44
CA TYR A 108 -1.22 13.24 -12.08
C TYR A 108 -1.43 14.46 -11.19
N VAL A 109 -1.70 14.18 -9.91
CA VAL A 109 -1.81 15.19 -8.86
C VAL A 109 -0.49 15.24 -8.12
N GLU A 110 0.34 16.25 -8.38
CA GLU A 110 1.70 16.39 -7.78
C GLU A 110 1.68 16.41 -6.24
N THR A 111 0.59 16.89 -5.64
CA THR A 111 0.38 16.91 -4.19
C THR A 111 -0.42 15.71 -3.68
N GLY A 112 -0.58 14.68 -4.50
CA GLY A 112 -1.40 13.50 -4.22
C GLY A 112 -0.66 12.43 -3.44
N LEU A 113 -1.27 11.25 -3.38
CA LEU A 113 -0.71 10.09 -2.70
C LEU A 113 0.29 9.32 -3.59
N GLY A 114 1.20 8.58 -2.98
CA GLY A 114 2.14 7.69 -3.65
C GLY A 114 2.43 6.43 -2.84
N GLU A 115 3.36 5.62 -3.36
CA GLU A 115 3.78 4.34 -2.80
C GLU A 115 4.16 4.41 -1.31
N GLU A 116 4.80 5.50 -0.90
CA GLU A 116 5.13 5.81 0.50
C GLU A 116 3.94 5.63 1.45
N ASP A 117 2.73 5.94 0.98
CA ASP A 117 1.58 6.24 1.82
C ASP A 117 0.63 5.04 1.95
N PHE A 118 0.40 4.31 0.85
CA PHE A 118 -0.80 3.49 0.66
C PHE A 118 -1.03 2.43 1.73
N THR A 119 0.01 1.66 2.09
CA THR A 119 -0.14 0.58 3.07
C THR A 119 -0.54 1.14 4.45
N THR A 120 0.04 2.27 4.87
CA THR A 120 -0.26 2.88 6.17
C THR A 120 -1.68 3.44 6.25
N ILE A 121 -2.17 4.05 5.17
CA ILE A 121 -3.48 4.73 5.16
C ILE A 121 -4.64 3.79 4.82
N THR A 122 -4.36 2.55 4.42
CA THR A 122 -5.37 1.59 3.95
C THR A 122 -5.46 0.33 4.80
N LEU A 123 -4.38 -0.44 4.92
CA LEU A 123 -4.39 -1.76 5.55
C LEU A 123 -4.97 -1.80 6.98
N PRO A 124 -4.78 -0.78 7.85
CA PRO A 124 -5.32 -0.80 9.21
C PRO A 124 -6.84 -0.57 9.29
N TYR A 125 -7.51 -0.28 8.17
CA TYR A 125 -8.88 0.22 8.15
C TYR A 125 -9.82 -0.65 7.30
N ILE A 126 -9.42 -1.88 7.00
CA ILE A 126 -10.15 -2.81 6.12
C ILE A 126 -10.26 -4.19 6.76
N GLN A 127 -11.38 -4.88 6.52
CA GLN A 127 -11.69 -6.21 7.05
C GLN A 127 -11.79 -7.28 5.96
N SER A 128 -11.68 -6.89 4.68
CA SER A 128 -11.58 -7.80 3.54
C SER A 128 -10.68 -7.23 2.43
N ALA A 129 -10.25 -8.08 1.50
CA ALA A 129 -9.47 -7.66 0.34
C ALA A 129 -10.26 -6.65 -0.51
N ARG A 130 -11.58 -6.88 -0.66
CA ARG A 130 -12.48 -6.00 -1.41
C ARG A 130 -12.64 -4.62 -0.77
N GLU A 131 -12.75 -4.55 0.56
CA GLU A 131 -12.72 -3.27 1.28
C GLU A 131 -11.40 -2.52 1.07
N GLY A 132 -10.28 -3.24 0.92
CA GLY A 132 -9.00 -2.69 0.47
C GLY A 132 -9.09 -1.95 -0.85
N VAL A 133 -9.69 -2.60 -1.85
CA VAL A 133 -9.92 -2.01 -3.19
C VAL A 133 -10.83 -0.78 -3.11
N GLU A 134 -11.96 -0.89 -2.39
CA GLU A 134 -12.93 0.20 -2.27
C GLU A 134 -12.33 1.41 -1.55
N ARG A 135 -11.60 1.19 -0.45
CA ARG A 135 -10.92 2.24 0.29
C ARG A 135 -9.85 2.93 -0.57
N MET A 136 -9.04 2.17 -1.31
CA MET A 136 -8.05 2.75 -2.22
C MET A 136 -8.70 3.59 -3.31
N GLY A 137 -9.80 3.11 -3.90
CA GLY A 137 -10.57 3.88 -4.87
C GLY A 137 -11.03 5.22 -4.31
N GLN A 138 -11.63 5.22 -3.12
CA GLN A 138 -12.08 6.44 -2.45
C GLN A 138 -10.93 7.41 -2.11
N LEU A 139 -9.78 6.90 -1.68
CA LEU A 139 -8.60 7.72 -1.38
C LEU A 139 -8.03 8.36 -2.65
N LEU A 140 -7.94 7.62 -3.75
CA LEU A 140 -7.47 8.11 -5.03
C LEU A 140 -8.43 9.14 -5.64
N GLU A 141 -9.75 8.91 -5.57
CA GLU A 141 -10.76 9.90 -6.01
C GLU A 141 -10.66 11.21 -5.21
N LYS A 142 -10.37 11.12 -3.90
CA LYS A 142 -10.34 12.28 -3.02
C LYS A 142 -9.05 13.08 -3.09
N TYR A 143 -7.90 12.39 -3.12
CA TYR A 143 -6.59 13.02 -2.97
C TYR A 143 -5.73 12.96 -4.25
N GLY A 144 -6.13 12.16 -5.23
CA GLY A 144 -5.33 11.89 -6.42
C GLY A 144 -4.03 11.14 -6.09
N THR A 145 -3.21 10.95 -7.13
CA THR A 145 -1.88 10.34 -7.00
C THR A 145 -0.90 10.96 -8.00
N TYR A 146 0.38 10.96 -7.64
CA TYR A 146 1.46 11.39 -8.53
C TYR A 146 2.13 10.22 -9.27
N GLU A 147 1.62 8.99 -9.13
CA GLU A 147 2.25 7.77 -9.63
C GLU A 147 1.26 6.86 -10.36
N SER A 148 1.78 5.94 -11.18
CA SER A 148 1.00 4.83 -11.75
C SER A 148 1.38 3.54 -11.03
N ASN A 149 0.46 2.98 -10.25
CA ASN A 149 0.76 1.86 -9.37
C ASN A 149 -0.25 0.72 -9.48
N GLY A 150 0.25 -0.51 -9.38
CA GLY A 150 -0.51 -1.70 -9.05
C GLY A 150 -0.43 -1.99 -7.56
N MET A 151 -1.50 -2.52 -6.99
CA MET A 151 -1.59 -2.93 -5.59
C MET A 151 -2.30 -4.27 -5.54
N ALA A 152 -1.93 -5.12 -4.59
CA ALA A 152 -2.61 -6.39 -4.38
C ALA A 152 -3.14 -6.47 -2.95
N PHE A 153 -4.34 -7.00 -2.83
CA PHE A 153 -5.02 -7.28 -1.56
C PHE A 153 -5.34 -8.75 -1.51
N SER A 154 -5.42 -9.32 -0.32
CA SER A 154 -5.85 -10.70 -0.17
C SER A 154 -6.45 -10.95 1.20
N ASP A 155 -7.49 -11.75 1.26
CA ASP A 155 -7.97 -12.37 2.49
C ASP A 155 -8.05 -13.89 2.26
N LYS A 156 -8.63 -14.63 3.21
CA LYS A 156 -8.73 -16.10 3.10
C LYS A 156 -9.52 -16.58 1.86
N ASP A 157 -10.33 -15.71 1.27
CA ASP A 157 -11.29 -16.06 0.23
C ASP A 157 -10.95 -15.48 -1.15
N GLU A 158 -10.45 -14.25 -1.20
CA GLU A 158 -10.23 -13.49 -2.43
C GLU A 158 -8.78 -12.96 -2.54
N ILE A 159 -8.34 -12.75 -3.78
CA ILE A 159 -7.21 -11.91 -4.19
C ILE A 159 -7.74 -10.96 -5.26
#